data_AF-A0A3C2B7A2-F1
#
_entry.id   AF-A0A3C2B7A2-F1
#
_cell.length_a   1.000
_cell.length_b   1.000
_cell.length_c   1.000
_cell.angle_alpha   90.00
_cell.angle_beta   90.00
_cell.angle_gamma   90.00
#
_symmetry.space_group_name_H-M   'P 1'
#
loop_
_entity.id
_entity.type
_entity.pdbx_description
1 polymer ?
#
loop_
_entity_poly.entity_id
_entity_poly.type
_entity_poly.pdbx_seq_one_letter_code
_entity_poly.pdbx_strand_id
1 'polypeptide(L)'
;MSRRHPLRWIVVLALLGGAAAALARSRRPKVGAGTAPGAAPTPTLFAPAPLDPTVDAETAPDAAPAPTFEGAPAPRWVAPVDGQCPDGYPIKANDNSGIYHVPSGRFYARTMPERCYATAEDAEADGYRRAKA
;
A
#
# COMPACT_ATOMS: atom_id res chain seq x y z
N MET A 1 35.92 -15.64 -12.70
CA MET A 1 36.78 -15.88 -11.53
C MET A 1 36.08 -15.41 -10.27
N SER A 2 35.58 -16.36 -9.47
CA SER A 2 34.93 -16.10 -8.19
C SER A 2 36.01 -15.99 -7.10
N ARG A 3 36.24 -14.77 -6.59
CA ARG A 3 37.10 -14.52 -5.42
C ARG A 3 36.26 -13.94 -4.29
N ARG A 4 35.67 -14.88 -3.55
CA ARG A 4 35.63 -14.99 -2.09
C ARG A 4 35.70 -13.63 -1.35
N HIS A 5 34.58 -13.23 -0.78
CA HIS A 5 34.56 -12.47 0.47
C HIS A 5 34.74 -13.45 1.65
N PRO A 6 35.85 -13.37 2.39
CA PRO A 6 35.79 -13.77 3.78
C PRO A 6 36.57 -12.75 4.61
N LEU A 7 35.96 -11.62 4.92
CA LEU A 7 36.32 -10.85 6.12
C LEU A 7 35.13 -9.95 6.45
N ARG A 8 34.02 -10.61 6.79
CA ARG A 8 32.90 -10.02 7.50
C ARG A 8 33.46 -9.46 8.80
N TRP A 9 33.67 -8.15 8.75
CA TRP A 9 34.09 -7.26 9.82
C TRP A 9 33.42 -7.66 11.14
N ILE A 10 34.30 -7.91 12.11
CA ILE A 10 34.04 -8.37 13.47
C ILE A 10 33.01 -7.46 14.14
N VAL A 11 31.81 -7.99 14.41
CA VAL A 11 30.81 -7.39 15.30
C VAL A 11 30.75 -8.26 16.54
N VAL A 12 31.21 -7.77 17.70
CA VAL A 12 30.64 -8.17 19.01
C VAL A 12 30.62 -6.95 19.92
N LEU A 13 29.39 -6.51 20.20
CA LEU A 13 28.99 -5.35 20.97
C LEU A 13 29.02 -5.60 22.49
N ALA A 14 29.20 -4.49 23.20
CA ALA A 14 29.37 -4.34 24.64
C ALA A 14 28.12 -4.66 25.49
N LEU A 15 28.37 -5.38 26.59
CA LEU A 15 27.99 -5.13 28.00
C LEU A 15 26.54 -4.71 28.36
N LEU A 16 25.81 -5.71 28.88
CA LEU A 16 25.21 -5.83 30.22
C LEU A 16 24.79 -4.57 31.03
N GLY A 17 23.53 -4.60 31.48
CA GLY A 17 22.95 -3.82 32.59
C GLY A 17 21.60 -3.22 32.18
N GLY A 18 20.47 -3.36 32.86
CA GLY A 18 20.11 -3.85 34.19
C GLY A 18 18.73 -3.27 34.54
N ALA A 19 18.08 -3.86 35.54
CA ALA A 19 16.96 -3.34 36.33
C ALA A 19 15.52 -3.40 35.77
N ALA A 20 14.75 -4.24 36.47
CA ALA A 20 13.31 -4.34 36.50
C ALA A 20 12.63 -3.08 37.10
N ALA A 21 11.41 -2.80 36.66
CA ALA A 21 10.38 -2.19 37.49
C ALA A 21 9.00 -2.48 36.88
N ALA A 22 8.37 -3.56 37.35
CA ALA A 22 6.93 -3.73 37.25
C ALA A 22 6.28 -2.73 38.22
N LEU A 23 5.38 -1.86 37.73
CA LEU A 23 4.39 -1.24 38.61
C LEU A 23 3.06 -0.99 37.89
N ALA A 24 2.11 -1.84 38.27
CA ALA A 24 0.72 -1.52 38.56
C ALA A 24 -0.14 -0.82 37.48
N ARG A 25 -0.95 -1.67 36.85
CA ARG A 25 -2.30 -1.39 36.34
C ARG A 25 -3.08 -0.42 37.25
N SER A 26 -3.49 0.72 36.70
CA SER A 26 -4.53 1.56 37.31
C SER A 26 -5.73 1.63 36.38
N ARG A 27 -6.63 0.64 36.53
CA ARG A 27 -7.99 0.71 35.99
C ARG A 27 -8.78 1.71 36.82
N ARG A 28 -9.18 2.84 36.22
CA ARG A 28 -10.22 3.69 36.79
C ARG A 28 -11.55 3.35 36.11
N PRO A 29 -12.56 2.83 36.81
CA PRO A 29 -13.93 2.91 36.34
C PRO A 29 -14.50 4.25 36.80
N LYS A 30 -15.07 5.04 35.88
CA LYS A 30 -16.18 5.92 36.26
C LYS A 30 -17.27 5.84 35.20
N VAL A 31 -18.28 5.07 35.60
CA VAL A 31 -19.61 4.99 35.01
C VAL A 31 -20.26 6.37 35.13
N GLY A 32 -20.69 6.89 33.98
CA GLY A 32 -21.75 7.88 33.84
C GLY A 32 -22.37 7.57 32.47
N ALA A 33 -23.39 6.70 32.42
CA ALA A 33 -24.79 7.06 32.58
C ALA A 33 -25.21 8.14 31.57
N GLY A 34 -25.48 7.68 30.34
CA GLY A 34 -26.10 8.44 29.27
C GLY A 34 -26.89 7.48 28.39
N THR A 35 -28.13 7.23 28.80
CA THR A 35 -29.22 6.56 28.08
C THR A 35 -29.25 6.90 26.58
N ALA A 36 -29.20 5.87 25.74
CA ALA A 36 -29.74 5.86 24.36
C ALA A 36 -31.23 5.46 24.41
N PRO A 37 -32.03 5.43 23.31
CA PRO A 37 -31.81 5.83 21.92
C PRO A 37 -32.94 6.73 21.35
N GLY A 38 -32.75 7.32 20.16
CA GLY A 38 -33.79 8.16 19.55
C GLY A 38 -33.67 8.32 18.03
N ALA A 39 -34.03 7.25 17.32
CA ALA A 39 -34.64 7.24 15.98
C ALA A 39 -33.96 8.01 14.83
N ALA A 40 -33.18 7.26 14.05
CA ALA A 40 -33.17 7.45 12.60
C ALA A 40 -34.54 7.06 12.02
N PRO A 41 -35.01 7.77 10.98
CA PRO A 41 -35.78 7.07 9.95
C PRO A 41 -35.33 7.47 8.53
N THR A 42 -34.79 6.50 7.82
CA THR A 42 -34.97 6.33 6.36
C THR A 42 -35.19 4.83 6.18
N PRO A 43 -36.21 4.37 5.42
CA PRO A 43 -36.36 4.70 4.00
C PRO A 43 -37.81 4.83 3.51
N THR A 44 -38.10 5.83 2.67
CA THR A 44 -39.30 5.76 1.82
C THR A 44 -38.94 5.05 0.53
N LEU A 45 -39.28 3.76 0.49
CA LEU A 45 -39.45 3.01 -0.75
C LEU A 45 -40.50 3.72 -1.62
N PHE A 46 -40.11 4.16 -2.81
CA PHE A 46 -41.03 4.42 -3.91
C PHE A 46 -40.79 3.38 -5.00
N ALA A 47 -41.65 2.37 -5.03
CA ALA A 47 -41.93 1.56 -6.20
C ALA A 47 -43.44 1.29 -6.18
N PRO A 48 -44.12 1.49 -7.32
CA PRO A 48 -44.37 0.34 -8.19
C PRO A 48 -44.28 0.63 -9.70
N ALA A 49 -43.71 -0.32 -10.45
CA ALA A 49 -44.03 -0.58 -11.86
C ALA A 49 -45.35 -1.38 -11.92
N PRO A 50 -46.13 -1.41 -13.04
CA PRO A 50 -45.76 -2.23 -14.21
C PRO A 50 -46.17 -1.71 -15.61
N LEU A 51 -45.41 -2.17 -16.63
CA LEU A 51 -45.80 -2.77 -17.94
C LEU A 51 -46.76 -1.97 -18.86
N ASP A 52 -46.46 -1.68 -20.13
CA ASP A 52 -46.30 -2.57 -21.30
C ASP A 52 -45.72 -1.76 -22.51
N PRO A 53 -45.61 -2.28 -23.76
CA PRO A 53 -44.61 -3.24 -24.24
C PRO A 53 -43.90 -2.76 -25.54
N THR A 54 -42.86 -3.50 -25.93
CA THR A 54 -42.44 -3.74 -27.33
C THR A 54 -42.29 -2.53 -28.27
N VAL A 55 -41.03 -2.11 -28.44
CA VAL A 55 -40.48 -1.94 -29.79
C VAL A 55 -39.37 -2.97 -29.96
N ASP A 56 -39.78 -4.15 -30.39
CA ASP A 56 -38.88 -5.17 -30.92
C ASP A 56 -38.41 -4.77 -32.31
N ALA A 57 -37.20 -5.26 -32.60
CA ALA A 57 -36.61 -5.55 -33.90
C ALA A 57 -36.03 -4.36 -34.69
N GLU A 58 -34.71 -4.19 -34.84
CA GLU A 58 -33.66 -5.11 -35.33
C GLU A 58 -33.22 -4.68 -36.74
N THR A 59 -31.93 -4.32 -36.86
CA THR A 59 -30.99 -4.79 -37.90
C THR A 59 -29.91 -3.74 -38.16
N ALA A 60 -28.71 -3.95 -37.60
CA ALA A 60 -27.47 -4.15 -38.38
C ALA A 60 -26.27 -4.30 -37.41
N PRO A 61 -25.54 -5.42 -37.45
CA PRO A 61 -24.38 -5.69 -36.60
C PRO A 61 -23.09 -5.27 -37.30
N ASP A 62 -22.43 -4.19 -36.88
CA ASP A 62 -21.05 -3.84 -37.26
C ASP A 62 -20.61 -2.64 -36.40
N ALA A 63 -19.59 -2.64 -35.56
CA ALA A 63 -18.52 -3.57 -35.27
C ALA A 63 -18.31 -3.54 -33.75
N ALA A 64 -18.11 -4.70 -33.13
CA ALA A 64 -17.41 -4.71 -31.86
C ALA A 64 -16.08 -3.97 -32.09
N PRO A 65 -15.69 -2.95 -31.29
CA PRO A 65 -14.35 -2.42 -31.41
C PRO A 65 -13.43 -3.62 -31.24
N ALA A 66 -12.65 -3.92 -32.28
CA ALA A 66 -11.55 -4.87 -32.16
C ALA A 66 -10.81 -4.53 -30.87
N PRO A 67 -10.32 -5.51 -30.08
CA PRO A 67 -9.46 -5.19 -28.97
C PRO A 67 -8.27 -4.44 -29.55
N THR A 68 -8.28 -3.12 -29.44
CA THR A 68 -7.08 -2.33 -29.56
C THR A 68 -6.21 -2.93 -28.47
N PHE A 69 -5.22 -3.72 -28.86
CA PHE A 69 -4.08 -3.98 -28.00
C PHE A 69 -3.36 -2.64 -27.90
N GLU A 70 -3.95 -1.74 -27.12
CA GLU A 70 -3.25 -0.60 -26.56
C GLU A 70 -2.06 -1.23 -25.86
N GLY A 71 -0.87 -0.98 -26.42
CA GLY A 71 0.37 -1.52 -25.89
C GLY A 71 0.40 -1.33 -24.38
N ALA A 72 0.95 -2.31 -23.66
CA ALA A 72 0.95 -2.32 -22.21
C ALA A 72 1.28 -0.92 -21.66
N PRO A 73 0.52 -0.40 -20.68
CA PRO A 73 0.75 0.93 -20.13
C PRO A 73 2.20 1.07 -19.72
N ALA A 74 2.77 2.25 -19.94
CA ALA A 74 4.15 2.54 -19.57
C ALA A 74 4.38 2.20 -18.09
N PRO A 75 5.59 1.73 -17.72
CA PRO A 75 5.89 1.42 -16.33
C PRO A 75 5.76 2.68 -15.49
N ARG A 76 5.00 2.54 -14.41
CA ARG A 76 4.71 3.53 -13.37
C ARG A 76 5.86 3.74 -12.37
N TRP A 77 7.06 3.25 -12.73
CA TRP A 77 8.27 3.33 -11.94
C TRP A 77 9.48 3.60 -12.84
N VAL A 78 10.54 4.10 -12.21
CA VAL A 78 11.83 4.34 -12.88
C VAL A 78 12.95 3.56 -12.19
N ALA A 79 13.94 3.17 -12.98
CA ALA A 79 15.15 2.57 -12.44
C ALA A 79 15.93 3.61 -11.62
N PRO A 80 16.58 3.20 -10.51
CA PRO A 80 17.45 4.07 -9.76
C PRO A 80 18.68 4.47 -10.59
N VAL A 81 19.17 5.68 -10.36
CA VAL A 81 20.40 6.23 -10.95
C VAL A 81 21.44 6.30 -9.82
N ASP A 82 22.60 5.67 -10.03
CA ASP A 82 23.67 5.59 -9.03
C ASP A 82 23.22 5.06 -7.65
N GLY A 83 22.27 4.12 -7.65
CA GLY A 83 21.72 3.52 -6.44
C GLY A 83 20.72 4.41 -5.69
N GLN A 84 20.28 5.52 -6.29
CA GLN A 84 19.34 6.46 -5.71
C GLN A 84 18.15 6.70 -6.65
N CYS A 85 17.02 7.09 -6.08
CA CYS A 85 15.88 7.47 -6.89
C CYS A 85 16.03 8.90 -7.41
N PRO A 86 15.66 9.16 -8.67
CA PRO A 86 15.63 10.51 -9.21
C PRO A 86 14.53 11.35 -8.54
N ASP A 87 14.62 12.67 -8.73
CA ASP A 87 13.59 13.60 -8.28
C ASP A 87 12.21 13.24 -8.84
N GLY A 88 11.17 13.44 -8.03
CA GLY A 88 9.80 13.04 -8.38
C GLY A 88 9.46 11.57 -8.09
N TYR A 89 10.46 10.73 -7.76
CA TYR A 89 10.25 9.32 -7.41
C TYR A 89 10.75 8.99 -6.00
N PRO A 90 10.16 9.58 -4.94
CA PRO A 90 10.68 9.46 -3.59
C PRO A 90 10.52 8.06 -2.98
N ILE A 91 9.75 7.16 -3.59
CA ILE A 91 9.42 5.86 -2.98
C ILE A 91 10.40 4.80 -3.45
N LYS A 92 11.23 4.32 -2.53
CA LYS A 92 12.27 3.31 -2.78
C LYS A 92 11.70 1.90 -2.60
N ALA A 93 11.57 1.14 -3.66
CA ALA A 93 11.14 -0.26 -3.59
C ALA A 93 12.32 -1.21 -3.83
N ASN A 94 12.35 -2.30 -3.05
CA ASN A 94 13.37 -3.32 -3.15
C ASN A 94 12.72 -4.66 -3.51
N ASP A 95 12.99 -5.15 -4.73
CA ASP A 95 12.34 -6.33 -5.30
C ASP A 95 12.70 -7.59 -4.51
N ASN A 96 13.94 -7.68 -4.02
CA ASN A 96 14.38 -8.82 -3.19
C ASN A 96 13.56 -8.98 -1.88
N SER A 97 13.07 -7.89 -1.28
CA SER A 97 12.26 -7.94 -0.06
C SER A 97 10.75 -7.81 -0.29
N GLY A 98 10.33 -7.31 -1.46
CA GLY A 98 8.94 -6.95 -1.74
C GLY A 98 8.43 -5.82 -0.83
N ILE A 99 9.32 -4.92 -0.42
CA ILE A 99 9.03 -3.82 0.49
C ILE A 99 9.35 -2.49 -0.17
N TYR A 100 8.48 -1.50 0.01
CA TYR A 100 8.75 -0.11 -0.33
C TYR A 100 9.01 0.74 0.91
N HIS A 101 9.85 1.75 0.74
CA HIS A 101 10.29 2.66 1.78
C HIS A 101 9.94 4.09 1.38
N VAL A 102 9.32 4.81 2.30
CA VAL A 102 8.99 6.23 2.15
C VAL A 102 10.06 7.11 2.81
N PRO A 103 10.25 8.37 2.39
CA PRO A 103 11.28 9.27 2.93
C PRO A 103 11.26 9.44 4.46
N SER A 104 10.07 9.39 5.07
CA SER A 104 9.90 9.51 6.52
C SER A 104 10.23 8.23 7.31
N GLY A 105 10.52 7.12 6.62
CA GLY A 105 10.79 5.83 7.25
C GLY A 105 12.23 5.70 7.75
N ARG A 106 12.41 5.08 8.91
CA ARG A 106 13.73 4.84 9.55
C ARG A 106 14.76 4.14 8.67
N PHE A 107 14.32 3.36 7.69
CA PHE A 107 15.17 2.56 6.83
C PHE A 107 15.41 3.18 5.45
N TYR A 108 14.80 4.33 5.15
CA TYR A 108 14.84 4.93 3.83
C TYR A 108 16.26 5.22 3.33
N ALA A 109 17.10 5.80 4.19
CA ALA A 109 18.46 6.20 3.83
C ALA A 109 19.40 5.01 3.50
N ARG A 110 19.15 3.83 4.07
CA ARG A 110 19.99 2.63 3.88
C ARG A 110 19.45 1.66 2.84
N THR A 111 18.23 1.88 2.36
CA THR A 111 17.63 1.02 1.33
C THR A 111 18.25 1.35 -0.02
N MET A 112 18.78 0.31 -0.68
CA MET A 112 19.11 0.31 -2.09
C MET A 112 17.83 -0.02 -2.88
N PRO A 113 17.23 0.96 -3.57
CA PRO A 113 16.07 0.71 -4.43
C PRO A 113 16.49 -0.13 -5.63
N GLU A 114 15.57 -0.96 -6.10
CA GLU A 114 15.59 -1.60 -7.43
C GLU A 114 14.55 -0.92 -8.35
N ARG A 115 13.48 -0.39 -7.77
CA ARG A 115 12.48 0.46 -8.44
C ARG A 115 12.18 1.69 -7.62
N CYS A 116 11.91 2.79 -8.32
CA CYS A 116 11.56 4.07 -7.73
C CYS A 116 10.16 4.49 -8.20
N TYR A 117 9.26 4.75 -7.26
CA TYR A 117 7.88 5.18 -7.55
C TYR A 117 7.65 6.63 -7.13
N ALA A 118 6.74 7.30 -7.83
CA ALA A 118 6.29 8.65 -7.47
C ALA A 118 5.41 8.60 -6.22
N THR A 119 4.53 7.60 -6.12
CA THR A 119 3.56 7.46 -5.04
C THR A 119 3.66 6.09 -4.36
N ALA A 120 3.08 5.97 -3.15
CA ALA A 120 3.10 4.72 -2.41
C ALA A 120 2.06 3.74 -2.96
N GLU A 121 0.93 4.29 -3.40
CA GLU A 121 -0.19 3.62 -4.06
C GLU A 121 0.28 2.92 -5.32
N ASP A 122 1.14 3.60 -6.07
CA ASP A 122 1.93 2.98 -7.12
C ASP A 122 2.66 1.77 -6.55
N ALA A 123 3.64 1.89 -5.66
CA ALA A 123 4.37 0.71 -5.18
C ALA A 123 3.45 -0.46 -4.73
N GLU A 124 2.33 -0.16 -4.06
CA GLU A 124 1.34 -1.15 -3.63
C GLU A 124 0.65 -1.87 -4.80
N ALA A 125 0.35 -1.17 -5.90
CA ALA A 125 -0.25 -1.77 -7.09
C ALA A 125 0.64 -2.84 -7.78
N ASP A 126 1.96 -2.84 -7.54
CA ASP A 126 2.91 -3.86 -8.05
C ASP A 126 3.16 -4.94 -6.98
N GLY A 127 2.42 -4.89 -5.86
CA GLY A 127 2.48 -5.89 -4.79
C GLY A 127 3.54 -5.62 -3.72
N TYR A 128 4.14 -4.42 -3.69
CA TYR A 128 5.06 -4.07 -2.61
C TYR A 128 4.30 -3.71 -1.35
N ARG A 129 4.86 -4.07 -0.19
CA ARG A 129 4.30 -3.74 1.12
C ARG A 129 5.09 -2.61 1.76
N ARG A 130 4.43 -1.75 2.53
CA ARG A 130 5.13 -0.66 3.23
C ARG A 130 6.12 -1.20 4.26
N ALA A 131 7.30 -0.59 4.33
CA ALA A 131 8.26 -0.85 5.40
C ALA A 131 7.64 -0.53 6.76
N LYS A 132 7.92 -1.39 7.74
CA LYS A 132 7.54 -1.16 9.14
C LYS A 132 8.33 0.03 9.70
N ALA A 133 7.66 0.81 10.55
CA ALA A 133 8.24 1.96 11.24
C ALA A 133 9.32 1.55 12.25
#